data_AF-A0A495WJA4-F1
#
_entry.id   AF-A0A495WJA4-F1
#
_cell.length_a   1.000
_cell.length_b   1.000
_cell.length_c   1.000
_cell.angle_alpha   90.00
_cell.angle_beta   90.00
_cell.angle_gamma   90.00
#
_symmetry.space_group_name_H-M   'P 1'
#
loop_
_entity.id
_entity.type
_entity.pdbx_description
1 polymer ?
#
loop_
_entity_poly.entity_id
_entity_poly.type
_entity_poly.pdbx_seq_one_letter_code
_entity_poly.pdbx_strand_id
1 'polypeptide(L)'
;MKPRHTVLLMRGVSLAAIFAPLAWIAWAYTPAPLVGALGIAAALVSIRIGQAGEARYGRRVPVTEMLALGRQGDRQMLLGGLAGYLMIVLFALAAWLAWRY
;
A
#
# COMPACT_ATOMS: atom_id res chain seq x y z
N MET A 1 -22.16 -21.64 10.65
CA MET A 1 -20.87 -21.08 10.20
C MET A 1 -20.87 -19.58 10.45
N LYS A 2 -19.93 -19.03 11.24
CA LYS A 2 -19.95 -17.63 11.67
C LYS A 2 -19.68 -16.68 10.49
N PRO A 3 -20.47 -15.61 10.30
CA PRO A 3 -20.38 -14.71 9.12
C PRO A 3 -19.00 -14.04 8.95
N ARG A 4 -18.17 -13.99 10.01
CA ARG A 4 -16.80 -13.48 9.94
C ARG A 4 -15.86 -14.29 9.05
N HIS A 5 -16.02 -15.61 8.97
CA HIS A 5 -15.14 -16.46 8.14
C HIS A 5 -15.42 -16.27 6.65
N THR A 6 -16.69 -16.12 6.27
CA THR A 6 -17.11 -15.89 4.88
C THR A 6 -16.59 -14.56 4.35
N VAL A 7 -16.61 -13.50 5.17
CA VAL A 7 -16.07 -12.18 4.79
C VAL A 7 -14.55 -12.22 4.61
N LEU A 8 -13.81 -12.95 5.46
CA LEU A 8 -12.37 -13.15 5.31
C LEU A 8 -12.03 -13.92 4.04
N LEU A 9 -12.78 -14.99 3.74
CA LEU A 9 -12.61 -15.77 2.51
C LEU A 9 -12.91 -14.93 1.26
N MET A 10 -14.00 -14.18 1.25
CA MET A 10 -14.33 -13.30 0.12
C MET A 10 -13.26 -12.21 -0.09
N ARG A 11 -12.70 -11.64 0.98
CA ARG A 11 -11.58 -10.70 0.87
C ARG A 11 -10.32 -11.34 0.30
N GLY A 12 -10.00 -12.56 0.75
CA GLY A 12 -8.88 -13.34 0.23
C GLY A 12 -9.03 -13.65 -1.26
N VAL A 13 -10.22 -14.11 -1.67
CA VAL A 13 -10.54 -14.40 -3.08
C VAL A 13 -10.51 -13.12 -3.93
N SER A 14 -11.05 -12.01 -3.42
CA SER A 14 -11.03 -10.73 -4.14
C SER A 14 -9.61 -10.21 -4.34
N LEU A 15 -8.74 -10.35 -3.33
CA LEU A 15 -7.32 -10.01 -3.46
C LEU A 15 -6.64 -10.93 -4.48
N ALA A 16 -6.84 -12.24 -4.38
CA ALA A 16 -6.26 -13.21 -5.31
C ALA A 16 -6.68 -12.93 -6.77
N ALA A 17 -7.95 -12.57 -7.01
CA ALA A 17 -8.47 -12.25 -8.33
C ALA A 17 -7.84 -10.99 -8.96
N ILE A 18 -7.36 -10.05 -8.14
CA ILE A 18 -6.65 -8.86 -8.62
C ILE A 18 -5.16 -9.16 -8.81
N PHE A 19 -4.54 -9.82 -7.85
CA PHE A 19 -3.09 -10.05 -7.85
C PHE A 19 -2.64 -11.17 -8.80
N ALA A 20 -3.46 -12.19 -9.07
CA ALA A 20 -3.13 -13.27 -9.99
C ALA A 20 -2.94 -12.82 -11.45
N PRO A 21 -3.86 -12.04 -12.07
CA PRO A 21 -3.65 -11.53 -13.43
C PRO A 21 -2.51 -10.50 -13.47
N LEU A 22 -2.32 -9.69 -12.42
CA LEU A 22 -1.15 -8.79 -12.33
C LEU A 22 0.17 -9.56 -12.28
N ALA A 23 0.23 -10.65 -11.51
CA ALA A 23 1.39 -11.53 -11.45
C ALA A 23 1.63 -12.27 -12.78
N TRP A 24 0.57 -12.69 -13.46
CA TRP A 24 0.66 -13.32 -14.78
C TRP A 24 1.18 -12.35 -15.85
N ILE A 25 0.60 -11.15 -15.94
CA ILE A 25 1.06 -10.12 -16.90
C ILE A 25 2.49 -9.69 -16.57
N ALA A 26 2.84 -9.63 -15.28
CA ALA A 26 4.19 -9.34 -14.84
C ALA A 26 5.22 -10.39 -15.27
N TRP A 27 4.83 -11.66 -15.19
CA TRP A 27 5.65 -12.80 -15.61
C TRP A 27 5.75 -12.91 -17.13
N ALA A 28 4.64 -12.64 -17.85
CA ALA A 28 4.54 -12.90 -19.27
C ALA A 28 5.01 -11.75 -20.17
N TYR A 29 4.95 -10.49 -19.71
CA TYR A 29 5.17 -9.34 -20.61
C TYR A 29 6.06 -8.24 -20.02
N THR A 30 5.73 -7.68 -18.85
CA THR A 30 6.51 -6.56 -18.28
C THR A 30 6.39 -6.52 -16.75
N PRO A 31 7.44 -6.24 -15.96
CA PRO A 31 7.34 -6.19 -14.49
C PRO A 31 6.49 -5.01 -13.95
N ALA A 32 6.10 -4.05 -14.81
CA ALA A 32 5.40 -2.83 -14.43
C ALA A 32 4.10 -3.04 -13.61
N PRO A 33 3.20 -4.00 -13.94
CA PRO A 33 1.97 -4.22 -13.18
C PRO A 33 2.24 -4.73 -11.76
N LEU A 34 3.28 -5.56 -11.56
CA LEU A 34 3.64 -6.06 -10.24
C LEU A 34 4.14 -4.92 -9.34
N VAL A 35 5.00 -4.06 -9.89
CA VAL A 35 5.53 -2.89 -9.19
C VAL A 35 4.39 -1.91 -8.86
N GLY A 36 3.46 -1.70 -9.80
CA GLY A 36 2.27 -0.90 -9.55
C GLY A 36 1.39 -1.47 -8.42
N ALA A 37 1.20 -2.79 -8.38
CA ALA A 37 0.44 -3.47 -7.33
C ALA A 37 1.10 -3.31 -5.95
N LEU A 38 2.43 -3.39 -5.87
CA LEU A 38 3.18 -3.10 -4.65
C LEU A 38 3.04 -1.63 -4.23
N GLY A 39 3.03 -0.70 -5.20
CA GLY A 39 2.77 0.71 -4.96
C GLY A 39 1.40 0.94 -4.31
N ILE A 40 0.35 0.29 -4.83
CA ILE A 40 -1.00 0.31 -4.25
C ILE A 40 -1.00 -0.28 -2.83
N ALA A 41 -0.32 -1.40 -2.62
CA ALA A 41 -0.23 -2.01 -1.28
C ALA A 41 0.44 -1.06 -0.27
N ALA A 42 1.55 -0.41 -0.66
CA ALA A 42 2.23 0.59 0.16
C ALA A 42 1.32 1.81 0.46
N ALA A 43 0.55 2.27 -0.54
CA ALA A 43 -0.44 3.33 -0.38
C ALA A 43 -1.48 2.99 0.68
N LEU A 44 -2.05 1.79 0.58
CA LEU A 44 -3.07 1.30 1.52
C LEU A 44 -2.51 1.22 2.95
N VAL A 45 -1.29 0.73 3.12
CA VAL A 45 -0.63 0.70 4.44
C VAL A 45 -0.48 2.12 5.00
N SER A 46 0.03 3.06 4.20
CA SER A 46 0.19 4.46 4.62
C SER A 46 -1.14 5.09 5.03
N ILE A 47 -2.20 4.89 4.23
CA ILE A 47 -3.55 5.41 4.51
C ILE A 47 -4.11 4.81 5.81
N ARG A 48 -3.98 3.50 6.03
CA ARG A 48 -4.48 2.84 7.24
C ARG A 48 -3.79 3.35 8.50
N ILE A 49 -2.48 3.59 8.41
CA ILE A 49 -1.73 4.20 9.51
C ILE A 49 -2.17 5.65 9.72
N GLY A 50 -2.45 6.41 8.66
CA GLY A 50 -2.97 7.78 8.77
C GLY A 50 -4.33 7.87 9.43
N GLN A 51 -5.22 6.93 9.12
CA GLN A 51 -6.52 6.80 9.80
C GLN A 51 -6.33 6.46 11.29
N ALA A 52 -5.38 5.59 11.63
CA ALA A 52 -5.06 5.29 13.02
C ALA A 52 -4.46 6.51 13.74
N GLY A 53 -3.64 7.30 13.05
CA GLY A 53 -3.11 8.56 13.54
C GLY A 53 -4.19 9.61 13.77
N GLU A 54 -5.15 9.73 12.86
CA GLU A 54 -6.29 10.63 13.01
C GLU A 54 -7.12 10.30 14.25
N ALA A 55 -7.36 9.02 14.52
CA ALA A 55 -8.00 8.57 15.75
C ALA A 55 -7.19 8.90 17.02
N ARG A 56 -5.85 8.91 16.94
CA ARG A 56 -4.95 9.12 18.09
C ARG A 56 -4.69 10.60 18.38
N TYR A 57 -4.57 11.41 17.33
CA TYR A 57 -4.19 12.83 17.42
C TYR A 57 -5.37 13.79 17.17
N GLY A 58 -6.58 13.27 16.88
CA GLY A 58 -7.79 14.07 16.69
C GLY A 58 -7.80 14.91 15.41
N ARG A 59 -6.83 14.72 14.52
CA ARG A 59 -6.69 15.45 13.26
C ARG A 59 -6.04 14.59 12.18
N ARG A 60 -6.31 14.87 10.91
CA ARG A 60 -5.61 14.22 9.79
C ARG A 60 -4.11 14.43 9.88
N VAL A 61 -3.35 13.35 9.79
CA VAL A 61 -1.89 13.37 9.79
C VAL A 61 -1.38 13.11 8.36
N PRO A 62 -0.83 14.13 7.66
CA PRO A 62 -0.25 13.94 6.34
C PRO A 62 1.06 13.14 6.41
N VAL A 63 1.42 12.47 5.31
CA VAL A 63 2.61 11.59 5.21
C VAL A 63 3.92 12.29 5.62
N THR A 64 4.05 13.58 5.31
CA THR A 64 5.22 14.39 5.71
C THR A 64 5.33 14.52 7.22
N GLU A 65 4.19 14.68 7.91
CA GLU A 65 4.13 14.83 9.35
C GLU A 65 4.22 13.48 10.08
N MET A 66 3.74 12.39 9.46
CA MET A 66 3.95 11.04 9.96
C MET A 66 5.44 10.70 10.17
N LEU A 67 6.31 11.14 9.26
CA LEU A 67 7.75 10.95 9.40
C LEU A 67 8.34 11.74 10.56
N ALA A 68 7.87 12.98 10.76
CA ALA A 68 8.29 13.81 11.89
C ALA A 68 7.87 13.19 13.23
N LEU A 69 6.61 12.76 13.35
CA LEU A 69 6.09 12.04 14.52
C LEU A 69 6.81 10.71 14.74
N GLY A 70 7.17 10.02 13.66
CA GLY A 70 7.97 8.81 13.71
C GLY A 70 9.36 9.03 14.30
N ARG A 71 10.01 10.13 13.95
CA ARG A 71 11.30 10.54 14.54
C ARG A 71 11.18 10.94 16.01
N GLN A 72 10.01 11.38 16.45
CA GLN A 72 9.72 11.70 17.85
C GLN A 72 9.40 10.47 18.71
N GLY A 73 9.29 9.28 18.10
CA GLY A 73 9.16 8.01 18.80
C GLY A 73 7.95 7.15 18.39
N ASP A 74 7.02 7.66 17.58
CA ASP A 74 5.89 6.86 17.11
C ASP A 74 6.27 5.98 15.90
N ARG A 75 6.77 4.77 16.17
CA ARG A 75 7.19 3.81 15.14
C ARG A 75 6.09 3.49 14.12
N GLN A 76 4.82 3.53 14.50
CA GLN A 76 3.73 3.28 13.56
C GLN A 76 3.62 4.42 12.56
N MET A 77 3.69 5.67 13.02
CA MET A 77 3.72 6.84 12.12
C MET A 77 4.95 6.81 11.20
N LEU A 78 6.12 6.40 11.71
CA LEU A 78 7.33 6.26 10.88
C LEU A 78 7.10 5.27 9.72
N LEU A 79 6.50 4.12 10.00
CA LEU A 79 6.16 3.12 8.98
C LEU A 79 5.13 3.66 7.98
N GLY A 80 4.13 4.42 8.42
CA GLY A 80 3.15 5.06 7.55
C GLY A 80 3.78 6.08 6.61
N GLY A 81 4.68 6.91 7.14
CA GLY A 81 5.45 7.88 6.37
C GLY A 81 6.36 7.20 5.33
N LEU A 82 7.15 6.20 5.75
CA LEU A 82 7.99 5.40 4.87
C LEU A 82 7.19 4.69 3.78
N ALA A 83 6.04 4.09 4.13
CA ALA A 83 5.16 3.45 3.16
C ALA A 83 4.60 4.44 2.13
N GLY A 84 4.29 5.67 2.56
CA GLY A 84 3.85 6.75 1.66
C GLY A 84 4.94 7.16 0.66
N TYR A 85 6.20 7.26 1.09
CA TYR A 85 7.31 7.53 0.17
C TYR A 85 7.63 6.33 -0.73
N LEU A 86 7.58 5.11 -0.18
CA LEU A 86 7.78 3.88 -0.94
C LEU A 86 6.75 3.75 -2.07
N MET A 87 5.49 4.11 -1.81
CA MET A 87 4.45 4.20 -2.85
C MET A 87 4.87 5.10 -4.01
N ILE A 88 5.40 6.30 -3.74
CA ILE A 88 5.83 7.25 -4.78
C ILE A 88 6.94 6.62 -5.64
N VAL A 89 7.94 6.02 -4.99
CA VAL A 89 9.05 5.35 -5.68
C VAL A 89 8.55 4.20 -6.55
N LEU A 90 7.63 3.38 -6.03
CA LEU A 90 7.07 2.25 -6.76
C LEU A 90 6.23 2.70 -7.96
N PHE A 91 5.41 3.74 -7.83
CA PHE A 91 4.65 4.24 -8.97
C PHE A 91 5.53 4.90 -10.03
N ALA A 92 6.56 5.65 -9.62
CA ALA A 92 7.53 6.19 -10.55
C ALA A 92 8.28 5.08 -11.31
N LEU A 93 8.68 4.02 -10.60
CA LEU A 93 9.35 2.87 -11.19
C LEU A 93 8.41 2.10 -12.13
N ALA A 94 7.14 1.91 -11.74
CA ALA A 94 6.14 1.25 -12.59
C ALA A 94 5.89 2.05 -13.88
N ALA A 95 5.79 3.37 -13.79
CA ALA A 95 5.64 4.25 -14.96
C ALA A 95 6.89 4.20 -15.87
N TRP A 96 8.09 4.21 -15.29
CA TRP A 96 9.33 4.09 -16.06
C TRP A 96 9.45 2.74 -16.77
N LEU A 97 9.09 1.64 -16.10
CA LEU A 97 9.06 0.31 -16.70
C LEU A 97 8.01 0.25 -17.82
N ALA A 98 6.82 0.80 -17.61
CA ALA A 98 5.77 0.85 -18.63
C ALA A 98 6.14 1.71 -19.85
N TRP A 99 7.01 2.71 -19.68
CA TRP A 99 7.55 3.50 -20.79
C TRP A 99 8.68 2.76 -21.53
N ARG A 100 9.45 1.95 -20.82
CA ARG A 100 10.64 1.28 -21.37
C ARG A 100 10.32 0.04 -22.20
N TYR A 101 9.21 -0.63 -21.91
CA TYR A 101 8.75 -1.86 -22.57
C TYR A 101 7.52 -1.57 -23.43
#